data_AF-K1TD15-F1
#
_entry.id   AF-K1TD15-F1
#
_cell.length_a   1.000
_cell.length_b   1.000
_cell.length_c   1.000
_cell.angle_alpha   90.00
_cell.angle_beta   90.00
_cell.angle_gamma   90.00
#
_symmetry.space_group_name_H-M   'P 1'
#
loop_
_entity.id
_entity.type
_entity.pdbx_description
1 polymer ?
#
loop_
_entity_poly.entity_id
_entity_poly.type
_entity_poly.pdbx_seq_one_letter_code
_entity_poly.pdbx_strand_id
1 'polypeptide(L)'
;CVRFATQLNFQIEEETYDALSRNAERLKIISAERICDEMNKIMLSKHPSSGFYYLKDTGLLDLILPELVAMDKVETRNGRAHKNNYDHTMEVLENVCKHSDNLWLRWAALFHDIGKPKSKRWDNNIGWTFHSHNIIGAKMIPGIFRRMKLPMDAKMKYVQKLVELHMRPIVIADEE
;
A
#
# COMPACT_ATOMS: atom_id res chain seq x y z
N CYS A 1 16.79 -8.47 5.49
CA CYS A 1 16.90 -9.17 4.18
C CYS A 1 15.95 -8.58 3.15
N VAL A 2 14.65 -8.40 3.44
CA VAL A 2 13.66 -7.86 2.47
C VAL A 2 14.14 -6.61 1.73
N ARG A 3 14.60 -5.57 2.44
CA ARG A 3 15.17 -4.37 1.78
C ARG A 3 16.31 -4.71 0.83
N PHE A 4 17.26 -5.54 1.25
CA PHE A 4 18.42 -5.89 0.43
C PHE A 4 17.99 -6.67 -0.82
N ALA A 5 17.12 -7.66 -0.67
CA ALA A 5 16.55 -8.41 -1.79
C ALA A 5 15.86 -7.49 -2.81
N THR A 6 15.09 -6.51 -2.31
CA THR A 6 14.40 -5.51 -3.14
C THR A 6 15.39 -4.57 -3.86
N GLN A 7 16.40 -4.06 -3.14
CA GLN A 7 17.34 -3.07 -3.68
C GLN A 7 18.36 -3.69 -4.65
N LEU A 8 18.84 -4.88 -4.33
CA LEU A 8 19.89 -5.57 -5.09
C LEU A 8 19.33 -6.62 -6.06
N ASN A 9 18.00 -6.78 -6.11
CA ASN A 9 17.28 -7.66 -7.01
C ASN A 9 17.77 -9.12 -6.95
N PHE A 10 17.80 -9.68 -5.74
CA PHE A 10 18.09 -11.10 -5.51
C PHE A 10 16.97 -11.77 -4.71
N GLN A 11 16.89 -13.10 -4.81
CA GLN A 11 15.92 -13.89 -4.05
C GLN A 11 16.43 -14.21 -2.65
N ILE A 12 15.58 -14.01 -1.64
CA ILE A 12 15.88 -14.45 -0.28
C ILE A 12 15.94 -15.99 -0.27
N GLU A 13 16.99 -16.54 0.33
CA GLU A 13 17.15 -17.97 0.53
C GLU A 13 16.02 -18.54 1.40
N GLU A 14 15.61 -19.79 1.14
CA GLU A 14 14.38 -20.39 1.67
C GLU A 14 14.33 -20.42 3.21
N GLU A 15 15.37 -20.90 3.88
CA GLU A 15 15.41 -20.94 5.35
C GLU A 15 15.36 -19.53 5.96
N THR A 16 16.02 -18.57 5.30
CA THR A 16 15.98 -17.14 5.68
C THR A 16 14.59 -16.54 5.48
N TYR A 17 13.90 -16.93 4.41
CA TYR A 17 12.54 -16.49 4.12
C TYR A 17 11.57 -17.01 5.19
N ASP A 18 11.63 -18.31 5.51
CA ASP A 18 10.80 -18.92 6.55
C ASP A 18 11.10 -18.37 7.95
N ALA A 19 12.37 -18.03 8.20
CA ALA A 19 12.77 -17.35 9.42
C ALA A 19 12.09 -15.98 9.58
N LEU A 20 11.74 -15.27 8.49
CA LEU A 20 11.01 -14.00 8.58
C LEU A 20 9.63 -14.22 9.20
N SER A 21 8.86 -15.17 8.69
CA SER A 21 7.51 -15.49 9.18
C SER A 21 7.54 -15.97 10.63
N ARG A 22 8.46 -16.89 10.97
CA ARG A 22 8.63 -17.40 12.35
C ARG A 22 8.96 -16.29 13.36
N ASN A 23 9.62 -15.22 12.91
CA ASN A 23 10.07 -14.13 13.76
C ASN A 23 9.29 -12.82 13.58
N ALA A 24 8.21 -12.80 12.78
CA ALA A 24 7.50 -11.57 12.42
C ALA A 24 7.08 -10.76 13.65
N GLU A 25 6.59 -11.44 14.68
CA GLU A 25 6.17 -10.87 15.97
C GLU A 25 7.27 -10.07 16.69
N ARG A 26 8.55 -10.38 16.44
CA ARG A 26 9.68 -9.61 16.99
C ARG A 26 9.73 -8.18 16.46
N LEU A 27 9.01 -7.86 15.39
CA LEU A 27 8.88 -6.49 14.92
C LEU A 27 8.21 -5.57 15.96
N LYS A 28 7.38 -6.12 16.86
CA LYS A 28 6.70 -5.36 17.93
C LYS A 28 7.64 -4.71 18.94
N ILE A 29 8.86 -5.22 19.09
CA ILE A 29 9.89 -4.63 19.97
C ILE A 29 10.83 -3.67 19.23
N ILE A 30 10.63 -3.48 17.92
CA ILE A 30 11.40 -2.53 17.11
C ILE A 30 10.66 -1.20 17.06
N SER A 31 11.40 -0.10 17.25
CA SER A 31 10.86 1.26 17.12
C SER A 31 10.26 1.50 15.73
N ALA A 32 9.11 2.17 15.67
CA ALA A 32 8.45 2.52 14.42
C ALA A 32 9.33 3.39 13.50
N GLU A 33 10.22 4.22 14.04
CA GLU A 33 11.19 5.03 13.28
C GLU A 33 12.13 4.15 12.44
N ARG A 34 12.68 3.08 13.02
CA ARG A 34 13.54 2.13 12.29
C ARG A 34 12.77 1.36 11.22
N ILE A 35 11.52 0.99 11.51
CA ILE A 35 10.65 0.36 10.52
C ILE A 35 10.39 1.34 9.35
N CYS A 36 10.07 2.59 9.66
CA CYS A 36 9.88 3.65 8.69
C CYS A 36 11.10 3.86 7.79
N ASP A 37 12.31 3.88 8.36
CA ASP A 37 13.54 4.01 7.58
C ASP A 37 13.72 2.86 6.58
N GLU A 38 13.47 1.63 7.00
CA GLU A 38 13.56 0.48 6.10
C GLU A 38 12.44 0.49 5.04
N MET A 39 11.22 0.90 5.40
CA MET A 39 10.10 1.07 4.45
C MET A 39 10.40 2.14 3.40
N ASN A 40 10.97 3.28 3.78
CA ASN A 40 11.38 4.33 2.86
C ASN A 40 12.48 3.84 1.90
N LYS A 41 13.45 3.05 2.40
CA LYS A 41 14.50 2.46 1.55
C LYS A 41 13.94 1.41 0.58
N ILE A 42 12.96 0.61 1.00
CA ILE A 42 12.23 -0.30 0.10
C ILE A 42 11.52 0.53 -0.97
N MET A 43 10.77 1.57 -0.57
CA MET A 43 10.01 2.44 -1.47
C MET A 43 10.89 3.16 -2.52
N LEU A 44 12.13 3.51 -2.16
CA LEU A 44 13.13 4.12 -3.05
C LEU A 44 13.85 3.11 -3.97
N SER A 45 13.58 1.82 -3.84
CA SER A 45 14.16 0.81 -4.74
C SER A 45 13.60 0.96 -6.16
N LYS A 46 14.26 0.32 -7.13
CA LYS A 46 13.79 0.31 -8.53
C LYS A 46 12.45 -0.41 -8.69
N HIS A 47 12.28 -1.51 -7.96
CA HIS A 47 11.08 -2.38 -8.01
C HIS A 47 10.52 -2.62 -6.59
N PRO A 48 9.96 -1.59 -5.95
CA PRO A 48 9.50 -1.69 -4.56
C PRO A 48 8.40 -2.73 -4.36
N SER A 49 7.61 -3.06 -5.38
CA SER A 49 6.53 -4.07 -5.28
C SER A 49 7.04 -5.42 -4.78
N SER A 50 8.21 -5.87 -5.23
CA SER A 50 8.83 -7.12 -4.77
C SER A 50 9.04 -7.15 -3.26
N GLY A 51 9.49 -6.03 -2.68
CA GLY A 51 9.63 -5.88 -1.24
C GLY A 51 8.30 -5.94 -0.50
N PHE A 52 7.25 -5.35 -1.06
CA PHE A 52 5.90 -5.42 -0.50
C PHE A 52 5.33 -6.84 -0.56
N TYR A 53 5.55 -7.61 -1.64
CA TYR A 53 5.20 -9.03 -1.69
C TYR A 53 5.94 -9.83 -0.61
N TYR A 54 7.26 -9.65 -0.47
CA TYR A 54 8.01 -10.27 0.62
C TYR A 54 7.44 -9.94 2.01
N LEU A 55 7.12 -8.68 2.27
CA LEU A 55 6.53 -8.28 3.55
C LEU A 55 5.14 -8.91 3.77
N LYS A 56 4.32 -8.99 2.73
CA LYS A 56 2.98 -9.58 2.79
C LYS A 56 3.05 -11.07 3.08
N ASP A 57 3.79 -11.79 2.26
CA ASP A 57 3.81 -13.26 2.28
C ASP A 57 4.48 -13.81 3.55
N THR A 58 5.29 -12.99 4.23
CA THR A 58 5.91 -13.32 5.52
C THR A 58 5.13 -12.81 6.73
N GLY A 59 3.96 -12.19 6.53
CA GLY A 59 3.12 -11.64 7.61
C GLY A 59 3.69 -10.39 8.30
N LEU A 60 4.83 -9.86 7.83
CA LEU A 60 5.39 -8.62 8.35
C LEU A 60 4.51 -7.42 8.02
N LEU A 61 3.86 -7.43 6.85
CA LEU A 61 3.02 -6.32 6.41
C LEU A 61 1.79 -6.13 7.30
N ASP A 62 1.25 -7.20 7.88
CA ASP A 62 0.15 -7.15 8.86
C ASP A 62 0.49 -6.29 10.08
N LEU A 63 1.76 -6.32 10.50
CA LEU A 63 2.23 -5.56 11.65
C LEU A 63 2.58 -4.11 11.29
N ILE A 64 3.01 -3.86 10.05
CA ILE A 64 3.50 -2.55 9.59
C ILE A 64 2.35 -1.69 9.04
N LEU A 65 1.59 -2.25 8.09
CA LEU A 65 0.54 -1.60 7.30
C LEU A 65 -0.63 -2.57 7.10
N PRO A 66 -1.39 -2.91 8.16
CA PRO A 66 -2.54 -3.82 8.06
C PRO A 66 -3.61 -3.33 7.07
N GLU A 67 -3.68 -2.02 6.82
CA GLU A 67 -4.58 -1.45 5.82
C GLU A 67 -4.27 -1.93 4.39
N LEU A 68 -2.99 -2.20 4.06
CA LEU A 68 -2.63 -2.76 2.75
C LEU A 68 -3.04 -4.23 2.64
N VAL A 69 -2.82 -5.01 3.70
CA VAL A 69 -3.25 -6.43 3.73
C VAL A 69 -4.77 -6.55 3.57
N ALA A 70 -5.53 -5.60 4.12
CA ALA A 70 -6.98 -5.56 3.94
C ALA A 70 -7.42 -5.35 2.47
N MET A 71 -6.53 -4.87 1.59
CA MET A 71 -6.80 -4.73 0.15
C MET A 71 -6.61 -6.03 -0.64
N ASP A 72 -5.89 -7.01 -0.08
CA ASP A 72 -5.60 -8.32 -0.72
C ASP A 72 -6.78 -9.31 -0.61
N LYS A 73 -7.91 -8.86 -0.06
CA LYS A 73 -9.10 -9.68 0.13
C LYS A 73 -10.03 -9.55 -1.06
N VAL A 74 -10.18 -10.60 -1.86
CA VAL A 74 -11.17 -10.70 -2.94
C VAL A 74 -12.40 -11.46 -2.46
N GLU A 75 -13.57 -10.84 -2.58
CA GLU A 75 -14.85 -11.47 -2.23
C GLU A 75 -15.71 -11.69 -3.46
N THR A 76 -16.31 -12.88 -3.53
CA THR A 76 -17.28 -13.25 -4.57
C THR A 76 -18.67 -13.33 -3.95
N ARG A 77 -19.63 -12.62 -4.55
CA ARG A 77 -21.05 -12.72 -4.18
C ARG A 77 -21.89 -12.75 -5.45
N ASN A 78 -22.87 -13.66 -5.50
CA ASN A 78 -23.74 -13.87 -6.67
C ASN A 78 -22.94 -14.03 -7.99
N GLY A 79 -21.82 -14.75 -7.95
CA GLY A 79 -20.94 -14.95 -9.12
C GLY A 79 -20.13 -13.73 -9.56
N ARG A 80 -20.21 -12.59 -8.85
CA ARG A 80 -19.45 -11.37 -9.15
C ARG A 80 -18.37 -11.15 -8.09
N ALA A 81 -17.13 -11.05 -8.56
CA ALA A 81 -15.97 -10.69 -7.76
C ALA A 81 -15.48 -9.29 -8.13
N HIS A 82 -14.79 -8.62 -7.21
CA HIS A 82 -14.00 -7.43 -7.53
C HIS A 82 -12.54 -7.83 -7.79
N LYS A 83 -11.78 -6.97 -8.48
CA LYS A 83 -10.33 -7.18 -8.67
C LYS A 83 -9.59 -7.16 -7.33
N ASN A 84 -8.42 -7.79 -7.28
CA ASN A 84 -7.52 -7.65 -6.14
C ASN A 84 -6.98 -6.20 -6.09
N ASN A 85 -7.31 -5.47 -5.04
CA ASN A 85 -6.90 -4.07 -4.90
C ASN A 85 -5.42 -3.97 -4.49
N TYR A 86 -4.87 -4.98 -3.83
CA TYR A 86 -3.45 -5.02 -3.48
C TYR A 86 -2.57 -5.12 -4.72
N ASP A 87 -2.81 -6.10 -5.58
CA ASP A 87 -2.04 -6.30 -6.81
C ASP A 87 -2.14 -5.07 -7.73
N HIS A 88 -3.35 -4.52 -7.89
CA HIS A 88 -3.54 -3.26 -8.61
C HIS A 88 -2.71 -2.11 -8.03
N THR A 89 -2.65 -2.00 -6.69
CA THR A 89 -1.84 -0.97 -6.03
C THR A 89 -0.34 -1.17 -6.32
N MET A 90 0.13 -2.42 -6.36
CA MET A 90 1.53 -2.72 -6.70
C MET A 90 1.85 -2.32 -8.15
N GLU A 91 0.95 -2.59 -9.10
CA GLU A 91 1.09 -2.18 -10.50
C GLU A 91 1.17 -0.65 -10.64
N VAL A 92 0.29 0.08 -9.95
CA VAL A 92 0.29 1.55 -9.95
C VAL A 92 1.59 2.09 -9.35
N LEU A 93 2.06 1.50 -8.24
CA LEU A 93 3.33 1.87 -7.62
C LEU A 93 4.51 1.67 -8.58
N GLU A 94 4.62 0.50 -9.23
CA GLU A 94 5.67 0.23 -10.21
C GLU A 94 5.60 1.20 -11.40
N ASN A 95 4.40 1.54 -11.85
CA ASN A 95 4.24 2.52 -12.93
C ASN A 95 4.76 3.91 -12.51
N VAL A 96 4.41 4.38 -11.30
CA VAL A 96 4.96 5.64 -10.77
C VAL A 96 6.48 5.60 -10.67
N CYS A 97 7.07 4.46 -10.26
CA CYS A 97 8.52 4.32 -10.17
C CYS A 97 9.25 4.47 -11.51
N LYS A 98 8.59 4.14 -12.63
CA LYS A 98 9.15 4.37 -13.98
C LYS A 98 9.24 5.85 -14.36
N HIS A 99 8.44 6.70 -13.72
CA HIS A 99 8.28 8.11 -14.07
C HIS A 99 8.73 9.07 -12.96
N SER A 100 8.99 8.61 -11.73
CA SER A 100 9.36 9.46 -10.62
C SER A 100 10.10 8.74 -9.50
N ASP A 101 11.13 9.41 -8.98
CA ASP A 101 11.85 9.02 -7.75
C ASP A 101 11.35 9.75 -6.49
N ASN A 102 10.27 10.53 -6.62
CA ASN A 102 9.70 11.24 -5.47
C ASN A 102 9.08 10.25 -4.48
N LEU A 103 9.73 10.06 -3.33
CA LEU A 103 9.28 9.18 -2.25
C LEU A 103 7.82 9.41 -1.85
N TRP A 104 7.39 10.66 -1.74
CA TRP A 104 6.03 11.01 -1.30
C TRP A 104 4.99 10.75 -2.39
N LEU A 105 5.37 10.88 -3.66
CA LEU A 105 4.51 10.45 -4.76
C LEU A 105 4.33 8.92 -4.75
N ARG A 106 5.40 8.16 -4.47
CA ARG A 106 5.31 6.70 -4.33
C ARG A 106 4.46 6.28 -3.13
N TRP A 107 4.58 6.96 -1.99
CA TRP A 107 3.65 6.77 -0.86
C TRP A 107 2.20 7.11 -1.21
N ALA A 108 1.97 8.16 -1.99
CA ALA A 108 0.63 8.48 -2.49
C ALA A 108 0.07 7.39 -3.41
N ALA A 109 0.91 6.85 -4.30
CA ALA A 109 0.56 5.73 -5.17
C ALA A 109 0.19 4.47 -4.36
N LEU A 110 0.98 4.14 -3.33
CA LEU A 110 0.68 3.02 -2.43
C LEU A 110 -0.66 3.19 -1.69
N PHE A 111 -1.06 4.43 -1.39
CA PHE A 111 -2.25 4.71 -0.59
C PHE A 111 -3.48 5.18 -1.37
N HIS A 112 -3.40 5.34 -2.70
CA HIS A 112 -4.48 5.97 -3.48
C HIS A 112 -5.85 5.30 -3.24
N ASP A 113 -5.86 3.97 -3.16
CA ASP A 113 -7.03 3.13 -2.98
C ASP A 113 -7.23 2.59 -1.55
N ILE A 114 -6.45 3.06 -0.57
CA ILE A 114 -6.40 2.49 0.79
C ILE A 114 -7.76 2.50 1.52
N GLY A 115 -8.69 3.35 1.08
CA GLY A 115 -10.04 3.44 1.61
C GLY A 115 -11.00 2.35 1.11
N LYS A 116 -10.69 1.64 0.02
CA LYS A 116 -11.60 0.67 -0.62
C LYS A 116 -12.14 -0.39 0.34
N PRO A 117 -11.33 -1.05 1.20
CA PRO A 117 -11.86 -2.04 2.13
C PRO A 117 -12.95 -1.49 3.06
N LYS A 118 -12.83 -0.23 3.49
CA LYS A 118 -13.79 0.41 4.41
C LYS A 118 -15.06 0.92 3.71
N SER A 119 -14.95 1.29 2.44
CA SER A 119 -16.08 1.78 1.63
C SER A 119 -16.83 0.67 0.90
N LYS A 120 -16.32 -0.57 0.91
CA LYS A 120 -16.87 -1.68 0.13
C LYS A 120 -18.35 -1.90 0.47
N ARG A 121 -19.22 -1.91 -0.53
CA ARG A 121 -20.66 -2.19 -0.40
C ARG A 121 -21.13 -3.08 -1.54
N TRP A 122 -22.11 -3.93 -1.25
CA TRP A 122 -22.78 -4.73 -2.28
C TRP A 122 -24.02 -3.99 -2.77
N ASP A 123 -24.12 -3.84 -4.09
CA ASP A 123 -25.31 -3.42 -4.79
C ASP A 123 -25.84 -4.58 -5.64
N ASN A 124 -27.15 -4.82 -5.61
CA ASN A 124 -27.75 -5.97 -6.31
C ASN A 124 -27.70 -5.86 -7.84
N ASN A 125 -27.66 -4.65 -8.37
CA ASN A 125 -27.67 -4.40 -9.82
C ASN A 125 -26.25 -4.36 -10.38
N ILE A 126 -25.33 -3.66 -9.72
CA ILE A 126 -23.96 -3.43 -10.22
C ILE A 126 -22.89 -4.31 -9.55
N GLY A 127 -23.17 -4.91 -8.40
CA GLY A 127 -22.22 -5.74 -7.65
C GLY A 127 -21.42 -4.95 -6.60
N TRP A 128 -20.14 -5.28 -6.43
CA TRP A 128 -19.29 -4.61 -5.45
C TRP A 128 -18.97 -3.17 -5.86
N THR A 129 -19.18 -2.22 -4.95
CA THR A 129 -18.92 -0.79 -5.13
C THR A 129 -18.00 -0.24 -4.04
N PHE A 130 -17.32 0.87 -4.35
CA PHE A 130 -16.34 1.52 -3.47
C PHE A 130 -16.55 3.03 -3.42
N HIS A 131 -17.79 3.49 -3.28
CA HIS A 131 -18.09 4.92 -3.30
C HIS A 131 -17.36 5.68 -2.18
N SER A 132 -16.85 6.88 -2.51
CA SER A 132 -16.12 7.77 -1.59
C SER A 132 -14.85 7.18 -0.95
N HIS A 133 -14.26 6.11 -1.51
CA HIS A 133 -13.04 5.50 -0.97
C HIS A 133 -11.86 6.48 -0.94
N ASN A 134 -11.79 7.43 -1.88
CA ASN A 134 -10.79 8.50 -1.89
C ASN A 134 -10.89 9.40 -0.64
N ILE A 135 -12.10 9.80 -0.24
CA ILE A 135 -12.32 10.63 0.96
C ILE A 135 -12.00 9.84 2.22
N ILE A 136 -12.42 8.57 2.28
CA ILE A 136 -12.13 7.68 3.41
C ILE A 136 -10.62 7.45 3.52
N GLY A 137 -9.95 7.13 2.41
CA GLY A 137 -8.51 6.94 2.33
C GLY A 137 -7.74 8.18 2.78
N ALA A 138 -8.12 9.37 2.28
CA ALA A 138 -7.51 10.63 2.69
C ALA A 138 -7.64 10.90 4.19
N LYS A 139 -8.78 10.52 4.82
CA LYS A 139 -8.97 10.63 6.27
C LYS A 139 -8.12 9.62 7.07
N MET A 140 -7.69 8.51 6.46
CA MET A 140 -6.81 7.52 7.09
C MET A 140 -5.35 7.98 7.16
N ILE A 141 -4.90 8.79 6.20
CA ILE A 141 -3.49 9.19 6.05
C ILE A 141 -2.84 9.74 7.33
N PRO A 142 -3.44 10.71 8.07
CA PRO A 142 -2.80 11.24 9.28
C PRO A 142 -2.60 10.18 10.37
N GLY A 143 -3.50 9.20 10.46
CA GLY A 143 -3.40 8.10 11.43
C GLY A 143 -2.27 7.13 11.06
N ILE A 144 -2.19 6.77 9.79
CA ILE A 144 -1.12 5.91 9.25
C ILE A 144 0.25 6.58 9.45
N PHE A 145 0.38 7.86 9.06
CA PHE A 145 1.62 8.61 9.20
C PHE A 145 2.09 8.70 10.65
N ARG A 146 1.18 8.99 11.58
CA ARG A 146 1.49 9.05 13.01
C ARG A 146 1.97 7.70 13.56
N ARG A 147 1.29 6.61 13.20
CA ARG A 147 1.63 5.25 13.67
C ARG A 147 2.98 4.80 13.12
N MET A 148 3.26 5.09 11.84
CA MET A 148 4.51 4.76 11.19
C MET A 148 5.64 5.75 11.46
N LYS A 149 5.42 6.81 12.25
CA LYS A 149 6.41 7.87 12.49
C LYS A 149 6.91 8.55 11.20
N LEU A 150 6.06 8.61 10.17
CA LEU A 150 6.31 9.41 8.98
C LEU A 150 6.17 10.91 9.29
N PRO A 151 6.80 11.81 8.51
CA PRO A 151 6.74 13.25 8.73
C PRO A 151 5.31 13.80 8.71
N MET A 152 4.89 14.45 9.79
CA MET A 152 3.54 15.03 9.96
C MET A 152 3.41 16.46 9.37
N ASP A 153 4.29 16.82 8.45
CA ASP A 153 4.43 18.16 7.86
C ASP A 153 3.75 18.25 6.47
N ALA A 154 4.25 19.14 5.61
CA ALA A 154 3.80 19.29 4.23
C ALA A 154 3.82 17.98 3.42
N LYS A 155 4.69 17.02 3.77
CA LYS A 155 4.79 15.72 3.08
C LYS A 155 3.54 14.86 3.31
N MET A 156 3.05 14.83 4.55
CA MET A 156 1.78 14.16 4.87
C MET A 156 0.62 14.84 4.14
N LYS A 157 0.59 16.18 4.12
CA LYS A 157 -0.46 16.93 3.40
C LYS A 157 -0.43 16.69 1.90
N TYR A 158 0.76 16.59 1.31
CA TYR A 158 0.93 16.22 -0.09
C TYR A 158 0.34 14.83 -0.37
N VAL A 159 0.72 13.81 0.40
CA VAL A 159 0.18 12.44 0.24
C VAL A 159 -1.33 12.41 0.45
N GLN A 160 -1.83 13.03 1.52
CA GLN A 160 -3.26 13.12 1.82
C GLN A 160 -4.04 13.75 0.66
N LYS A 161 -3.50 14.82 0.06
CA LYS A 161 -4.17 15.52 -1.03
C LYS A 161 -4.22 14.69 -2.30
N LEU A 162 -3.14 14.00 -2.64
CA LEU A 162 -3.11 13.11 -3.81
C LEU A 162 -4.06 11.93 -3.65
N VAL A 163 -4.12 11.32 -2.46
CA VAL A 163 -5.09 10.24 -2.18
C VAL A 163 -6.53 10.74 -2.29
N GLU A 164 -6.84 11.94 -1.80
CA GLU A 164 -8.17 12.53 -1.93
C GLU A 164 -8.58 12.76 -3.39
N LEU A 165 -7.64 13.17 -4.24
CA LEU A 165 -7.90 13.62 -5.60
C LEU A 165 -7.56 12.60 -6.70
N HIS A 166 -7.14 11.39 -6.35
CA HIS A 166 -6.55 10.45 -7.33
C HIS A 166 -7.49 10.08 -8.50
N MET A 167 -8.81 10.12 -8.32
CA MET A 167 -9.77 9.87 -9.41
C MET A 167 -10.11 11.10 -10.24
N ARG A 168 -9.75 12.31 -9.80
CA ARG A 168 -10.18 13.56 -10.49
C ARG A 168 -9.77 13.64 -11.95
N PRO A 169 -8.55 13.25 -12.37
CA PRO A 169 -8.18 13.30 -13.79
C PRO A 169 -9.10 12.45 -14.68
N ILE A 170 -9.61 11.33 -14.16
CA ILE A 170 -10.52 10.45 -14.90
C ILE A 170 -11.85 11.16 -15.16
N VAL A 171 -12.42 11.76 -14.11
CA VAL A 171 -13.69 12.50 -14.20
C VAL A 171 -13.59 13.65 -15.21
N ILE A 172 -12.44 14.34 -15.27
CA ILE A 172 -12.22 15.44 -16.21
C ILE A 172 -12.06 14.94 -17.65
N ALA A 173 -11.37 13.81 -17.84
CA ALA A 173 -11.15 13.23 -19.17
C ALA A 173 -12.43 12.62 -19.78
N ASP A 174 -13.38 12.19 -18.95
CA ASP A 174 -14.69 11.68 -19.40
C ASP A 174 -15.68 12.81 -19.77
N GLU A 175 -15.36 14.08 -19.47
CA GLU A 175 -16.18 15.27 -19.77
C GLU A 175 -15.81 15.95 -21.11
N GLU A 176 -14.76 15.49 -21.81
CA GLU A 176 -14.37 15.91 -23.18
C GLU A 176 -14.80 14.89 -24.24
#